data_AF-A0A9P7GJW3-F1
#
_entry.id   AF-A0A9P7GJW3-F1
#
_cell.length_a   1.000
_cell.length_b   1.000
_cell.length_c   1.000
_cell.angle_alpha   90.00
_cell.angle_beta   90.00
_cell.angle_gamma   90.00
#
_symmetry.space_group_name_H-M   'P 1'
#
loop_
_entity.id
_entity.type
_entity.pdbx_description
1 polymer ?
#
loop_
_entity_poly.entity_id
_entity_poly.type
_entity_poly.pdbx_seq_one_letter_code
_entity_poly.pdbx_strand_id
1 'polypeptide(L)'
;MANASGLRSPPPRSDAASPRPKFDTDLLKAYMKKLLSSTLQSNTWPEHKDRDKMKAWIKEIGERIKERMVEIQPRGFKYIVLTQINENLGQGGRADMVCHWEDTDVVAQEMYANVRRNEFSHVT
;
A
#
# COMPACT_ATOMS: atom_id res chain seq x y z
N MET A 1 -5.05 -20.88 -49.94
CA MET A 1 -4.77 -20.95 -48.49
C MET A 1 -4.63 -19.52 -47.98
N ALA A 2 -5.57 -19.04 -47.17
CA ALA A 2 -5.53 -17.69 -46.60
C ALA A 2 -5.44 -17.82 -45.08
N ASN A 3 -4.30 -17.42 -44.51
CA ASN A 3 -4.09 -17.41 -43.07
C ASN A 3 -4.33 -15.98 -42.58
N ALA A 4 -5.54 -15.72 -42.07
CA ALA A 4 -5.92 -14.42 -41.50
C ALA A 4 -5.69 -14.45 -39.98
N SER A 5 -4.42 -14.39 -39.55
CA SER A 5 -4.08 -14.14 -38.15
C SER A 5 -4.07 -12.63 -37.90
N GLY A 6 -5.26 -12.06 -37.68
CA GLY A 6 -5.50 -10.65 -37.34
C GLY A 6 -5.04 -10.25 -35.93
N LEU A 7 -3.91 -10.76 -35.44
CA LEU A 7 -3.31 -10.34 -34.18
C LEU A 7 -2.33 -9.20 -34.47
N ARG A 8 -2.86 -8.00 -34.71
CA ARG A 8 -2.03 -6.79 -34.78
C ARG A 8 -1.53 -6.49 -33.37
N SER A 9 -0.21 -6.48 -33.18
CA SER A 9 0.43 -6.02 -31.96
C SER A 9 -0.06 -4.59 -31.62
N PRO A 10 -0.24 -4.24 -30.34
CA PRO A 10 -0.61 -2.87 -29.97
C PRO A 10 0.39 -1.89 -30.58
N PRO A 11 -0.07 -0.75 -31.13
CA PRO A 11 0.86 0.24 -31.64
C PRO A 11 1.82 0.68 -30.53
N PRO A 12 3.12 0.90 -30.83
CA PRO A 12 4.06 1.44 -29.86
C PRO A 12 3.51 2.76 -29.32
N ARG A 13 3.52 2.90 -27.99
CA ARG A 13 3.03 4.12 -27.33
C ARG A 13 3.97 5.28 -27.68
N SER A 14 3.40 6.46 -27.86
CA SER A 14 4.13 7.70 -28.16
C SER A 14 4.99 8.10 -26.94
N ASP A 15 6.28 8.35 -27.14
CA ASP A 15 7.23 8.89 -26.14
C ASP A 15 7.00 10.37 -25.80
N ALA A 16 5.84 10.93 -26.20
CA ALA A 16 5.52 12.33 -25.96
C ALA A 16 5.26 12.57 -24.47
N ALA A 17 6.05 13.47 -23.87
CA ALA A 17 5.83 13.98 -22.52
C ALA A 17 4.47 14.69 -22.43
N SER A 18 3.46 13.97 -21.96
CA SER A 18 2.15 14.52 -21.63
C SER A 18 2.25 15.28 -20.31
N PRO A 19 1.69 16.50 -20.16
CA PRO A 19 1.65 17.23 -18.90
C PRO A 19 0.64 16.55 -17.97
N ARG A 20 0.97 15.36 -17.50
CA ARG A 20 0.17 14.60 -16.53
C ARG A 20 0.45 15.14 -15.13
N PRO A 21 -0.58 15.26 -14.29
CA PRO A 21 -0.38 15.63 -12.89
C PRO A 21 0.52 14.61 -12.20
N LYS A 22 1.23 15.04 -11.16
CA LYS A 22 1.88 14.14 -10.19
C LYS A 22 1.00 14.02 -8.96
N PHE A 23 0.87 12.81 -8.43
CA PHE A 23 0.08 12.55 -7.24
C PHE A 23 0.82 13.05 -5.99
N ASP A 24 0.11 13.69 -5.06
CA ASP A 24 0.69 14.18 -3.80
C ASP A 24 0.89 13.04 -2.81
N THR A 25 2.08 12.44 -2.86
CA THR A 25 2.44 11.31 -2.00
C THR A 25 2.66 11.72 -0.55
N ASP A 26 3.06 12.96 -0.29
CA ASP A 26 3.44 13.39 1.06
C ASP A 26 2.19 13.59 1.92
N LEU A 27 1.14 14.16 1.33
CA LEU A 27 -0.18 14.24 1.95
C LEU A 27 -0.73 12.84 2.28
N LEU A 28 -0.55 11.87 1.38
CA LEU A 28 -0.99 10.49 1.61
C LEU A 28 -0.16 9.80 2.70
N LYS A 29 1.17 9.96 2.71
CA LYS A 29 2.07 9.41 3.73
C LYS A 29 1.72 9.90 5.13
N ALA A 30 1.49 11.21 5.28
CA ALA A 30 1.06 11.80 6.55
C ALA A 30 -0.25 11.18 7.06
N TYR A 31 -1.21 10.97 6.15
CA TYR A 31 -2.46 10.28 6.48
C TYR A 31 -2.25 8.81 6.86
N MET A 32 -1.49 8.05 6.06
CA MET A 32 -1.20 6.63 6.32
C MET A 32 -0.54 6.43 7.69
N LYS A 33 0.45 7.26 8.03
CA LYS A 33 1.12 7.22 9.34
C LYS A 33 0.13 7.42 10.50
N LYS A 34 -0.78 8.39 10.39
CA LYS A 34 -1.82 8.63 11.39
C LYS A 34 -2.81 7.47 11.47
N LEU A 35 -3.28 6.99 10.32
CA LEU A 35 -4.23 5.87 10.22
C LEU A 35 -3.66 4.62 10.89
N LEU A 36 -2.47 4.18 10.46
CA LEU A 36 -1.81 2.99 10.99
C LEU A 36 -1.63 3.05 12.50
N SER A 37 -1.14 4.18 13.02
CA SER A 37 -1.03 4.38 14.47
C SER A 37 -2.39 4.30 15.15
N SER A 38 -3.40 5.02 14.66
CA SER A 38 -4.72 5.05 15.32
C SER A 38 -5.45 3.71 15.30
N THR A 39 -5.23 2.90 14.25
CA THR A 39 -5.87 1.59 14.10
C THR A 39 -5.13 0.50 14.85
N LEU A 40 -3.79 0.49 14.86
CA LEU A 40 -3.02 -0.66 15.33
C LEU A 40 -2.36 -0.48 16.71
N GLN A 41 -2.23 0.76 17.21
CA GLN A 41 -1.49 1.05 18.46
C GLN A 41 -2.04 0.34 19.70
N SER A 42 -3.36 0.18 19.79
CA SER A 42 -4.01 -0.49 20.93
C SER A 42 -4.30 -1.97 20.67
N ASN A 43 -3.97 -2.49 19.49
CA ASN A 43 -4.29 -3.86 19.11
C ASN A 43 -3.12 -4.81 19.40
N THR A 44 -3.44 -5.93 20.04
CA THR A 44 -2.55 -7.09 20.18
C THR A 44 -2.75 -8.04 19.02
N TRP A 45 -1.74 -8.87 18.76
CA TRP A 45 -1.84 -9.90 17.73
C TRP A 45 -3.04 -10.83 18.01
N PRO A 46 -3.95 -11.07 17.04
CA PRO A 46 -5.11 -11.92 17.27
C PRO A 46 -4.73 -13.38 17.52
N GLU A 47 -5.44 -14.02 18.44
CA GLU A 47 -5.34 -15.47 18.63
C GLU A 47 -5.86 -16.24 17.40
N HIS A 48 -5.58 -17.54 17.33
CA HIS A 48 -6.00 -18.39 16.20
C HIS A 48 -7.51 -18.37 15.92
N LYS A 49 -8.35 -18.21 16.95
CA LYS A 49 -9.80 -18.11 16.82
C LYS A 49 -10.26 -16.79 16.19
N ASP A 50 -9.41 -15.75 16.22
CA ASP A 50 -9.73 -14.37 15.82
C ASP A 50 -9.03 -13.98 14.51
N ARG A 51 -8.64 -14.96 13.67
CA ARG A 51 -7.93 -14.71 12.40
C ARG A 51 -8.71 -13.80 11.43
N ASP A 52 -10.03 -13.74 11.53
CA ASP A 52 -10.84 -12.83 10.72
C ASP A 52 -10.67 -11.36 11.13
N LYS A 53 -10.25 -11.08 12.37
CA LYS A 53 -9.89 -9.73 12.81
C LYS A 53 -8.69 -9.19 12.02
N MET A 54 -7.71 -10.05 11.72
CA MET A 54 -6.56 -9.69 10.88
C MET A 54 -7.00 -9.31 9.47
N LYS A 55 -7.86 -10.12 8.85
CA LYS A 55 -8.40 -9.84 7.51
C LYS A 55 -9.21 -8.54 7.51
N ALA A 56 -9.99 -8.30 8.56
CA ALA A 56 -10.76 -7.06 8.72
C ALA A 56 -9.84 -5.83 8.78
N TRP A 57 -8.74 -5.87 9.54
CA TRP A 57 -7.78 -4.76 9.57
C TRP A 57 -7.12 -4.52 8.22
N ILE A 58 -6.67 -5.58 7.54
CA ILE A 58 -6.06 -5.48 6.21
C ILE A 58 -7.04 -4.82 5.23
N LYS A 59 -8.30 -5.24 5.26
CA LYS A 59 -9.36 -4.69 4.41
C LYS A 59 -9.66 -3.22 4.75
N GLU A 60 -9.92 -2.92 6.02
CA GLU A 60 -10.28 -1.57 6.47
C GLU A 60 -9.18 -0.55 6.14
N ILE A 61 -7.92 -0.88 6.46
CA ILE A 61 -6.78 0.00 6.17
C ILE A 61 -6.65 0.21 4.67
N GLY A 62 -6.74 -0.87 3.88
CA GLY A 62 -6.65 -0.79 2.42
C GLY A 62 -7.74 0.08 1.79
N GLU A 63 -8.99 -0.09 2.24
CA GLU A 63 -10.15 0.69 1.76
C GLU A 63 -10.01 2.18 2.13
N ARG A 64 -9.70 2.49 3.39
CA ARG A 64 -9.54 3.88 3.87
C ARG A 64 -8.36 4.61 3.22
N ILE A 65 -7.28 3.92 2.87
CA ILE A 65 -6.19 4.50 2.09
C ILE A 65 -6.65 4.80 0.66
N LYS A 66 -7.32 3.84 0.01
CA LYS A 66 -7.82 4.01 -1.35
C LYS A 66 -8.85 5.15 -1.46
N GLU A 67 -9.78 5.24 -0.51
CA GLU A 67 -10.72 6.36 -0.40
C GLU A 67 -9.97 7.69 -0.30
N ARG A 68 -8.96 7.77 0.57
CA ARG A 68 -8.14 8.98 0.71
C ARG A 68 -7.39 9.33 -0.59
N MET A 69 -6.90 8.34 -1.35
CA MET A 69 -6.27 8.58 -2.65
C MET A 69 -7.24 9.23 -3.64
N VAL A 70 -8.49 8.74 -3.68
CA VAL A 70 -9.55 9.29 -4.53
C VAL A 70 -9.95 10.69 -4.08
N GLU A 71 -10.01 10.96 -2.77
CA GLU A 71 -10.27 12.31 -2.24
C GLU A 71 -9.19 13.33 -2.63
N ILE A 72 -7.91 12.93 -2.51
CA ILE A 72 -6.77 13.78 -2.88
C ILE A 72 -6.82 14.10 -4.38
N GLN A 73 -7.11 13.09 -5.20
CA GLN A 73 -7.16 13.25 -6.64
C GLN A 73 -8.19 12.29 -7.26
N PRO A 74 -9.40 12.76 -7.62
CA PRO A 74 -10.48 11.86 -8.05
C PRO A 74 -10.35 11.36 -9.49
N ARG A 75 -9.47 11.97 -10.30
CA ARG A 75 -9.32 11.66 -11.73
C ARG A 75 -7.86 11.66 -12.15
N GLY A 76 -7.58 11.02 -13.29
CA GLY A 76 -6.24 11.04 -13.90
C GLY A 76 -5.28 9.95 -13.41
N PHE A 77 -5.68 9.15 -12.42
CA PHE A 77 -4.87 8.06 -11.88
C PHE A 77 -5.68 6.77 -11.74
N LYS A 78 -4.96 5.65 -11.73
CA LYS A 78 -5.46 4.35 -11.25
C LYS A 78 -4.75 4.04 -9.94
N TYR A 79 -5.48 3.50 -8.97
CA TYR A 79 -4.97 3.28 -7.62
C TYR A 79 -4.87 1.81 -7.28
N ILE A 80 -3.71 1.43 -6.73
CA ILE A 80 -3.42 0.11 -6.18
C ILE A 80 -2.97 0.32 -4.74
N VAL A 81 -3.56 -0.42 -3.81
CA VAL A 81 -3.16 -0.43 -2.39
C VAL A 81 -2.83 -1.85 -2.00
N LEU A 82 -1.63 -2.05 -1.47
CA LEU A 82 -1.17 -3.32 -0.92
C LEU A 82 -0.97 -3.14 0.59
N THR A 83 -1.66 -3.94 1.40
CA THR A 83 -1.55 -3.91 2.85
C THR A 83 -1.09 -5.29 3.34
N GLN A 84 -0.05 -5.30 4.17
CA GLN A 84 0.48 -6.50 4.81
C GLN A 84 0.62 -6.25 6.31
N ILE A 85 0.18 -7.21 7.12
CA ILE A 85 0.29 -7.17 8.58
C ILE A 85 0.83 -8.53 9.03
N ASN A 86 1.92 -8.51 9.80
CA ASN A 86 2.63 -9.70 10.26
C ASN A 86 2.88 -9.62 11.77
N GLU A 87 3.02 -10.77 12.41
CA GLU A 87 3.31 -10.83 13.84
C GLU A 87 4.74 -10.37 14.08
N ASN A 88 4.93 -9.47 15.05
CA ASN A 88 6.26 -9.02 15.41
C ASN A 88 6.94 -10.03 16.36
N LEU A 89 7.62 -11.00 15.75
CA LEU A 89 8.46 -12.00 16.42
C LEU A 89 9.96 -11.75 16.22
N GLY A 90 10.35 -10.50 15.93
CA GLY A 90 11.74 -10.14 15.62
C GLY A 90 12.20 -10.62 14.23
N GLN A 91 11.26 -10.97 13.36
CA GLN A 91 11.53 -11.38 11.99
C GLN A 91 11.82 -10.16 11.11
N GLY A 92 12.76 -10.30 10.17
CA GLY A 92 12.98 -9.33 9.11
C GLY A 92 11.95 -9.51 7.99
N GLY A 93 11.32 -8.42 7.55
CA GLY A 93 10.41 -8.40 6.40
C GLY A 93 10.93 -7.47 5.30
N ARG A 94 10.82 -7.90 4.04
CA ARG A 94 11.14 -7.09 2.87
C ARG A 94 10.01 -7.22 1.84
N ALA A 95 9.54 -6.09 1.32
CA ALA A 95 8.55 -6.02 0.25
C ALA A 95 9.04 -5.00 -0.78
N ASP A 96 9.22 -5.45 -2.02
CA ASP A 96 9.59 -4.61 -3.16
C ASP A 96 8.57 -4.79 -4.29
N MET A 97 8.46 -3.79 -5.15
CA MET A 97 7.63 -3.83 -6.35
C MET A 97 8.40 -3.26 -7.54
N VAL A 98 8.38 -3.99 -8.66
CA VAL A 98 8.96 -3.57 -9.93
C VAL A 98 7.85 -3.59 -10.98
N CYS A 99 7.64 -2.48 -11.68
CA CYS A 99 6.67 -2.38 -12.77
C CYS A 99 7.25 -1.56 -13.92
N HIS A 100 6.64 -1.71 -15.10
CA HIS A 100 6.86 -0.81 -16.22
C HIS A 100 6.03 0.46 -16.01
N TRP A 101 6.60 1.38 -15.25
CA TRP A 101 5.99 2.66 -14.87
C TRP A 101 6.10 3.69 -15.99
N GLU A 102 5.13 4.61 -16.04
CA GLU A 102 5.23 5.88 -16.75
C GLU A 102 5.82 6.96 -15.82
N ASP A 103 6.34 8.06 -16.38
CA ASP A 103 7.05 9.13 -15.62
C ASP A 103 6.25 9.75 -14.45
N THR A 104 4.93 9.64 -14.49
CA THR A 104 4.04 10.20 -13.46
C THR A 104 3.56 9.19 -12.43
N ASP A 105 3.92 7.91 -12.59
CA ASP A 105 3.61 6.89 -11.62
C ASP A 105 4.50 7.05 -10.39
N VAL A 106 3.90 6.88 -9.21
CA VAL A 106 4.58 7.09 -7.93
C VAL A 106 4.15 6.03 -6.93
N VAL A 107 5.05 5.76 -5.98
CA VAL A 107 4.78 4.85 -4.86
C VAL A 107 4.88 5.62 -3.56
N ALA A 108 3.86 5.48 -2.72
CA ALA A 108 3.87 5.91 -1.33
C ALA A 108 3.91 4.67 -0.43
N GLN A 109 4.88 4.59 0.46
CA GLN A 109 5.07 3.47 1.38
C GLN A 109 5.18 3.99 2.80
N GLU A 110 4.49 3.33 3.73
CA GLU A 110 4.59 3.58 5.16
C GLU A 110 4.69 2.25 5.91
N MET A 111 5.44 2.25 7.01
CA MET A 111 5.64 1.08 7.87
C MET A 111 5.30 1.45 9.31
N TYR A 112 4.59 0.56 9.99
CA TYR A 112 4.24 0.70 11.39
C TYR A 112 4.56 -0.59 12.14
N ALA A 113 5.13 -0.46 13.33
CA ALA A 113 5.42 -1.57 14.22
C ALA A 113 5.03 -1.22 15.65
N ASN A 114 4.27 -2.12 16.30
CA ASN A 114 4.06 -2.06 17.74
C ASN A 114 5.37 -2.42 18.44
N VAL A 115 5.93 -1.49 19.22
CA VAL A 115 7.06 -1.75 20.09
C VAL A 115 6.50 -2.31 21.40
N ARG A 116 6.94 -3.50 21.82
CA ARG A 116 6.57 -4.00 23.15
C ARG A 116 7.07 -2.99 24.18
N ARG A 117 6.19 -2.57 25.10
CA ARG A 117 6.61 -1.80 26.27
C ARG A 117 7.60 -2.69 27.03
N ASN A 118 8.86 -2.25 27.17
CA ASN A 118 9.94 -3.01 27.78
C ASN A 118 9.49 -3.74 29.06
N GLU A 119 9.65 -5.07 29.10
CA GLU A 119 9.59 -5.89 30.31
C GLU A 119 10.94 -5.91 31.07
N PHE A 120 11.82 -4.94 30.81
CA PHE A 120 13.15 -4.83 31.45
C PHE A 120 13.22 -3.69 32.47
N SER A 121 12.19 -3.50 33.31
CA SER A 121 12.24 -2.50 34.40
C SER A 121 12.62 -3.06 35.78
N HIS A 122 13.04 -4.34 35.91
CA HIS A 122 13.45 -4.91 37.20
C HIS A 122 14.78 -5.67 37.12
N VAL A 123 15.87 -4.96 36.83
CA VAL A 123 17.20 -5.28 37.39
C VAL A 123 17.96 -3.96 37.58
N THR A 124 17.81 -3.34 38.74
CA THR A 124 18.87 -2.57 39.41
C THR A 124 18.58 -2.53 40.90
#